data_AF-A0A9W6CBU4-F1
#
_entry.id   AF-A0A9W6CBU4-F1
#
_cell.length_a   1.000
_cell.length_b   1.000
_cell.length_c   1.000
_cell.angle_alpha   90.00
_cell.angle_beta   90.00
_cell.angle_gamma   90.00
#
_symmetry.space_group_name_H-M   'P 1'
#
loop_
_entity.id
_entity.type
_entity.pdbx_description
1 polymer ?
#
loop_
_entity_poly.entity_id
_entity_poly.type
_entity_poly.pdbx_seq_one_letter_code
_entity_poly.pdbx_strand_id
1 'polypeptide(L)'
;MWNSPFVHPATMFRKESLVRVKGYRYAKETRRAEDIDLFMRMYAKGMKGYNISESLLRYYVNPYAMKKRKYKYRIDEAIVRYKGYKMLGLMPKGLLYVIKPLVVGLIPKGMILNLQKRIYR
;
A
#
# COMPACT_ATOMS: atom_id res chain seq x y z
N MET A 1 -7.17 3.19 5.55
CA MET A 1 -5.96 2.32 5.57
C MET A 1 -4.76 3.12 6.02
N TRP A 2 -4.27 2.84 7.24
CA TRP A 2 -3.06 3.48 7.77
C TRP A 2 -1.80 2.96 7.08
N ASN A 3 -1.70 1.65 6.88
CA ASN A 3 -0.68 0.95 6.09
C ASN A 3 -1.36 0.02 5.07
N SER A 4 -0.59 -0.75 4.30
CA SER A 4 -1.16 -1.88 3.54
C SER A 4 -1.86 -2.84 4.52
N PRO A 5 -3.11 -3.25 4.26
CA PRO A 5 -3.87 -4.16 5.12
C PRO A 5 -3.37 -5.61 5.05
N PHE A 6 -2.67 -5.95 3.98
CA PHE A 6 -2.22 -7.30 3.66
C PHE A 6 -0.71 -7.31 3.40
N VAL A 7 -0.09 -8.44 3.74
CA VAL A 7 1.31 -8.75 3.39
C VAL A 7 1.33 -9.20 1.93
N HIS A 8 1.70 -8.30 1.01
CA HIS A 8 1.67 -8.53 -0.44
C HIS A 8 2.24 -9.89 -0.91
N PRO A 9 3.46 -10.32 -0.53
CA PRO A 9 4.00 -11.60 -0.98
C PRO A 9 3.23 -12.85 -0.48
N ALA A 10 2.30 -12.69 0.46
CA ALA A 10 1.44 -13.75 0.98
C ALA A 10 -0.04 -13.60 0.58
N THR A 11 -0.39 -12.65 -0.31
CA THR A 11 -1.79 -12.49 -0.72
C THR A 11 -2.24 -13.53 -1.73
N MET A 12 -3.40 -14.12 -1.46
CA MET A 12 -4.12 -14.99 -2.39
C MET A 12 -5.49 -14.41 -2.70
N PHE A 13 -5.98 -14.66 -3.92
CA PHE A 13 -7.24 -14.13 -4.40
C PHE A 13 -8.05 -15.20 -5.11
N ARG A 14 -9.38 -15.12 -4.98
CA ARG A 14 -10.27 -15.85 -5.89
C ARG A 14 -10.13 -15.28 -7.29
N LYS A 15 -10.01 -16.15 -8.31
CA LYS A 15 -9.86 -15.76 -9.71
C LYS A 15 -10.94 -14.77 -10.16
N GLU A 16 -12.20 -15.08 -9.85
CA GLU A 16 -13.36 -14.25 -10.19
C GLU A 16 -13.25 -12.80 -9.64
N SER A 17 -12.70 -12.64 -8.44
CA SER A 17 -12.52 -11.34 -7.80
C SER A 17 -11.49 -10.49 -8.54
N LEU A 18 -10.36 -11.09 -8.94
CA LEU A 18 -9.34 -10.40 -9.73
C LEU A 18 -9.85 -10.02 -11.13
N VAL A 19 -10.56 -10.94 -11.79
CA VAL A 19 -11.14 -10.69 -13.12
C VAL A 19 -12.13 -9.54 -13.07
N ARG A 20 -13.00 -9.48 -12.05
CA ARG A 20 -14.00 -8.41 -11.89
C ARG A 20 -13.38 -7.01 -11.77
N VAL A 21 -12.15 -6.90 -11.28
CA VAL A 21 -11.41 -5.62 -11.21
C VAL A 21 -10.38 -5.46 -12.33
N LYS A 22 -10.29 -6.39 -13.29
CA LYS A 22 -9.31 -6.39 -14.39
C LYS A 22 -7.85 -6.44 -13.91
N GLY A 23 -7.57 -7.12 -12.80
CA GLY A 23 -6.21 -7.33 -12.29
C GLY A 23 -5.48 -6.02 -11.91
N TYR A 24 -4.14 -6.02 -12.05
CA TYR A 24 -3.30 -4.85 -11.80
C TYR A 24 -3.47 -3.78 -12.87
N ARG A 25 -3.47 -2.52 -12.45
CA ARG A 25 -3.61 -1.37 -13.35
C ARG A 25 -2.23 -0.84 -13.74
N TYR A 26 -2.00 -0.71 -15.04
CA TYR A 26 -0.79 -0.08 -15.58
C TYR A 26 -0.97 1.44 -15.72
N ALA A 27 -0.37 2.22 -14.82
CA ALA A 27 -0.36 3.68 -14.87
C ALA A 27 0.93 4.22 -14.22
N LYS A 28 1.23 5.51 -14.46
CA LYS A 28 2.44 6.15 -13.90
C LYS A 28 2.47 6.05 -12.37
N GLU A 29 1.35 6.35 -11.73
CA GLU A 29 1.20 6.38 -10.28
C GLU A 29 1.12 4.99 -9.64
N THR A 30 0.79 3.93 -10.41
CA THR A 30 0.65 2.59 -9.84
C THR A 30 1.97 1.85 -9.72
N ARG A 31 3.03 2.18 -10.48
CA ARG A 31 4.32 1.45 -10.58
C ARG A 31 5.00 1.00 -9.27
N ARG A 32 4.66 1.59 -8.13
CA ARG A 32 5.19 1.25 -6.79
C ARG A 32 4.09 1.07 -5.74
N ALA A 33 2.84 1.01 -6.18
CA ALA A 33 1.62 0.99 -5.38
C ALA A 33 0.51 0.14 -6.05
N GLU A 34 0.88 -0.83 -6.90
CA GLU A 34 -0.03 -1.71 -7.65
C GLU A 34 -0.99 -2.44 -6.71
N ASP A 35 -0.48 -2.92 -5.58
CA ASP A 35 -1.24 -3.70 -4.60
C ASP A 35 -2.29 -2.86 -3.89
N ILE A 36 -1.91 -1.65 -3.46
CA ILE A 36 -2.82 -0.72 -2.79
C ILE A 36 -3.92 -0.28 -3.78
N ASP A 37 -3.56 0.03 -5.02
CA ASP A 37 -4.52 0.34 -6.09
C ASP A 37 -5.50 -0.83 -6.30
N LEU A 38 -4.98 -2.06 -6.39
CA LEU A 38 -5.79 -3.27 -6.54
C LEU A 38 -6.75 -3.45 -5.38
N PHE A 39 -6.26 -3.41 -4.13
CA PHE A 39 -7.10 -3.59 -2.95
C PHE A 39 -8.20 -2.53 -2.89
N MET A 40 -7.87 -1.26 -3.11
CA MET A 40 -8.88 -0.19 -3.09
C MET A 40 -9.97 -0.40 -4.14
N ARG A 41 -9.60 -0.83 -5.36
CA ARG A 41 -10.59 -1.17 -6.40
C ARG A 41 -11.45 -2.37 -6.03
N MET A 42 -10.87 -3.41 -5.42
CA MET A 42 -11.62 -4.57 -4.93
C MET A 42 -12.62 -4.17 -3.84
N TYR A 43 -12.19 -3.39 -2.85
CA TYR A 43 -13.07 -2.88 -1.81
C TYR A 43 -14.16 -1.95 -2.35
N ALA A 44 -13.86 -1.13 -3.36
CA ALA A 44 -14.86 -0.28 -4.03
C ALA A 44 -15.93 -1.10 -4.77
N LYS A 45 -15.65 -2.38 -5.06
CA LYS A 45 -16.63 -3.34 -5.60
C LYS A 45 -17.31 -4.18 -4.50
N GLY A 46 -17.17 -3.82 -3.23
CA GLY A 46 -17.80 -4.49 -2.10
C GLY A 46 -17.12 -5.81 -1.69
N MET A 47 -15.94 -6.12 -2.24
CA MET A 47 -15.21 -7.34 -1.88
C MET A 47 -14.63 -7.23 -0.47
N LYS A 48 -14.49 -8.37 0.19
CA LYS A 48 -13.90 -8.50 1.52
C LYS A 48 -12.64 -9.36 1.45
N GLY A 49 -11.67 -9.04 2.29
CA GLY A 49 -10.44 -9.82 2.46
C GLY A 49 -10.15 -10.01 3.95
N TYR A 50 -9.41 -11.06 4.27
CA TYR A 50 -9.13 -11.50 5.63
C TYR A 50 -7.64 -11.84 5.75
N ASN A 51 -7.03 -11.55 6.91
CA ASN A 51 -5.69 -12.00 7.24
C ASN A 51 -5.79 -13.31 8.03
N ILE A 52 -4.90 -14.25 7.74
CA ILE A 52 -4.70 -15.45 8.56
C ILE A 52 -3.84 -15.03 9.76
N SER A 53 -4.23 -15.44 10.96
CA SER A 53 -3.55 -15.04 12.21
C SER A 53 -2.19 -15.73 12.40
N GLU A 54 -1.89 -16.75 11.60
CA GLU A 54 -0.65 -17.52 11.66
C GLU A 54 0.45 -16.90 10.78
N SER A 55 1.70 -16.96 11.25
CA SER A 55 2.86 -16.49 10.51
C SER A 55 3.30 -17.52 9.46
N LEU A 56 2.73 -17.43 8.26
CA LEU A 56 2.95 -18.40 7.17
C LEU A 56 4.05 -18.00 6.17
N LEU A 57 4.63 -16.80 6.29
CA LEU A 57 5.66 -16.31 5.37
C LEU A 57 6.87 -15.78 6.12
N ARG A 58 8.04 -16.36 5.83
CA ARG A 58 9.35 -15.81 6.17
C ARG A 58 10.03 -15.32 4.89
N TYR A 59 10.35 -14.04 4.81
CA TYR A 59 10.99 -13.46 3.62
C TYR A 59 12.12 -12.50 4.00
N TYR A 60 13.11 -12.38 3.12
CA TYR A 60 14.25 -11.49 3.30
C TYR A 60 13.94 -10.07 2.83
N VAL A 61 14.22 -9.08 3.68
CA VAL A 61 14.12 -7.66 3.33
C VAL A 61 15.53 -7.09 3.21
N ASN A 62 15.91 -6.70 1.98
CA ASN A 62 17.19 -6.06 1.74
C ASN A 62 17.24 -4.67 2.44
N PRO A 63 18.19 -4.41 3.37
CA PRO A 63 18.32 -3.13 4.05
C PRO A 63 18.54 -1.94 3.10
N TYR A 64 19.20 -2.17 1.96
CA TYR A 64 19.45 -1.15 0.95
C TYR A 64 18.23 -0.80 0.10
N ALA A 65 17.12 -1.56 0.21
CA ALA A 65 15.87 -1.26 -0.49
C ALA A 65 15.30 0.12 -0.12
N MET A 66 15.64 0.63 1.07
CA MET A 66 15.24 1.97 1.52
C MET A 66 15.83 3.09 0.65
N LYS A 67 16.99 2.89 0.01
CA LYS A 67 17.55 3.87 -0.94
C LYS A 67 16.67 4.04 -2.17
N LYS A 68 15.93 2.98 -2.57
CA LYS A 68 15.03 2.97 -3.73
C LYS A 68 13.72 3.74 -3.49
N ARG A 69 13.37 4.05 -2.24
CA ARG A 69 12.17 4.83 -1.86
C ARG A 69 12.41 6.33 -2.05
N LYS A 70 12.28 6.81 -3.29
CA LYS A 70 12.35 8.23 -3.65
C LYS A 70 11.04 8.96 -3.32
N TYR A 71 11.11 10.26 -3.03
CA TYR A 71 9.94 11.08 -2.68
C TYR A 71 8.88 11.09 -3.79
N LYS A 72 9.29 11.06 -5.07
CA LYS A 72 8.36 10.95 -6.20
C LYS A 72 7.37 9.79 -6.08
N TYR A 73 7.80 8.64 -5.53
CA TYR A 73 6.94 7.49 -5.34
C TYR A 73 5.94 7.66 -4.18
N ARG A 74 6.19 8.60 -3.26
CA ARG A 74 5.22 8.99 -2.21
C ARG A 74 4.09 9.82 -2.79
N ILE A 75 4.41 10.67 -3.76
CA ILE A 75 3.41 11.43 -4.53
C ILE A 75 2.55 10.46 -5.34
N ASP A 76 3.18 9.51 -6.04
CA ASP A 76 2.47 8.45 -6.77
C ASP A 76 1.51 7.66 -5.83
N GLU A 77 1.99 7.26 -4.65
CA GLU A 77 1.18 6.59 -3.61
C GLU A 77 0.00 7.47 -3.14
N ALA A 78 0.22 8.78 -2.94
CA ALA A 78 -0.83 9.72 -2.56
C ALA A 78 -1.91 9.83 -3.64
N ILE A 79 -1.53 9.88 -4.92
CA ILE A 79 -2.46 9.91 -6.06
C ILE A 79 -3.32 8.63 -6.10
N VAL A 80 -2.69 7.46 -5.94
CA VAL A 80 -3.41 6.18 -5.87
C VAL A 80 -4.42 6.17 -4.72
N ARG A 81 -3.99 6.59 -3.53
CA ARG A 81 -4.87 6.68 -2.36
C ARG A 81 -6.02 7.65 -2.58
N TYR A 82 -5.77 8.82 -3.14
CA TYR A 82 -6.82 9.79 -3.44
C TYR A 82 -7.88 9.21 -4.36
N LYS A 83 -7.46 8.57 -5.47
CA LYS A 83 -8.36 7.90 -6.41
C LYS A 83 -9.17 6.81 -5.71
N GLY A 84 -8.52 5.95 -4.92
CA GLY A 84 -9.17 4.86 -4.21
C GLY A 84 -10.16 5.33 -3.15
N TYR A 85 -9.81 6.31 -2.31
CA TYR A 85 -10.73 6.86 -1.30
C TYR A 85 -11.93 7.57 -1.93
N LYS A 86 -11.74 8.24 -3.08
CA LYS A 86 -12.85 8.80 -3.87
C LYS A 86 -13.78 7.69 -4.37
N MET A 87 -13.24 6.60 -4.92
CA MET A 87 -14.03 5.44 -5.38
C MET A 87 -14.80 4.75 -4.25
N LEU A 88 -14.24 4.76 -3.03
CA LEU A 88 -14.87 4.18 -1.84
C LEU A 88 -15.92 5.09 -1.18
N GLY A 89 -16.09 6.33 -1.66
CA GLY A 89 -17.00 7.30 -1.03
C GLY A 89 -16.54 7.75 0.36
N LEU A 90 -15.25 7.60 0.70
CA LEU A 90 -14.71 7.89 2.03
C LEU A 90 -14.17 9.32 2.17
N MET A 91 -14.41 10.16 1.18
CA MET A 91 -14.02 11.58 1.22
C MET A 91 -15.06 12.38 2.04
N PRO A 92 -14.64 13.35 2.87
CA PRO A 92 -13.29 13.91 2.98
C PRO A 92 -12.39 13.19 4.00
N LYS A 93 -12.91 12.29 4.86
CA LYS A 93 -12.15 11.61 5.93
C LYS A 93 -10.91 10.87 5.39
N GLY A 94 -10.96 10.37 4.16
CA GLY A 94 -9.86 9.74 3.45
C GLY A 94 -8.63 10.63 3.22
N LEU A 95 -8.78 11.96 3.21
CA LEU A 95 -7.69 12.92 2.95
C LEU A 95 -6.53 12.80 3.93
N LEU A 96 -6.81 12.53 5.20
CA LEU A 96 -5.79 12.31 6.22
C LEU A 96 -4.82 11.20 5.80
N TYR A 97 -5.34 10.13 5.21
CA TYR A 97 -4.55 8.99 4.75
C TYR A 97 -3.85 9.25 3.40
N VAL A 98 -4.35 10.18 2.60
CA VAL A 98 -3.71 10.65 1.36
C VAL A 98 -2.48 11.50 1.66
N ILE A 99 -2.56 12.37 2.67
CA ILE A 99 -1.47 13.29 3.05
C ILE A 99 -0.33 12.56 3.78
N LYS A 100 -0.66 11.52 4.55
CA LYS A 100 0.32 10.72 5.32
C LYS A 100 1.63 10.36 4.56
N PRO A 101 1.62 9.71 3.38
CA PRO A 101 2.85 9.34 2.68
C PRO A 101 3.72 10.55 2.31
N LEU A 102 3.14 11.73 2.11
CA LEU A 102 3.86 12.97 1.83
C LEU A 102 4.60 13.43 3.10
N VAL A 103 3.91 13.50 4.23
CA VAL A 103 4.51 13.88 5.53
C VAL A 103 5.63 12.92 5.92
N VAL A 104 5.39 11.61 5.84
CA VAL A 104 6.41 10.58 6.14
C VAL A 104 7.59 10.66 5.15
N GLY A 105 7.34 11.11 3.91
CA GLY A 105 8.38 11.29 2.91
C GLY A 105 9.38 12.41 3.23
N LEU A 106 9.00 13.38 4.07
CA LEU A 106 9.86 14.50 4.50
C LEU A 106 10.82 14.10 5.63
N ILE A 107 10.54 13.01 6.34
CA ILE A 107 11.36 12.56 7.46
C ILE A 107 12.71 12.02 6.95
N PRO A 108 13.86 12.43 7.53
CA PRO A 108 15.18 11.92 7.16
C PRO A 108 15.26 10.39 7.23
N LYS A 109 15.84 9.77 6.18
CA LYS A 109 15.91 8.31 6.03
C LYS A 109 16.61 7.61 7.21
N GLY A 110 17.62 8.25 7.80
CA GLY A 110 18.36 7.71 8.94
C GLY A 110 17.47 7.49 10.17
N MET A 111 16.56 8.43 10.44
CA MET A 111 15.61 8.31 11.57
C MET A 111 14.63 7.15 11.35
N ILE A 112 14.09 7.02 10.13
CA ILE A 112 13.18 5.92 9.77
C ILE A 112 13.88 4.56 9.92
N LEU A 113 15.13 4.45 9.46
CA LEU A 113 15.92 3.22 9.56
C LEU A 113 16.19 2.84 11.03
N ASN A 114 16.52 3.81 11.87
CA ASN A 114 16.76 3.56 13.29
C ASN A 114 15.47 3.12 14.01
N LEU A 115 14.33 3.69 13.66
CA LEU A 115 13.03 3.30 14.20
C LEU A 115 12.68 1.86 13.80
N GLN A 116 12.89 1.49 12.54
CA GLN A 116 12.65 0.12 12.05
C GLN A 116 13.55 -0.89 12.78
N LYS A 117 14.83 -0.60 12.96
CA LYS A 117 15.75 -1.49 13.70
C LYS A 117 15.34 -1.73 15.15
N ARG A 118 14.64 -0.78 15.79
CA ARG A 118 14.13 -0.94 17.17
C ARG A 118 12.86 -1.79 17.23
N ILE A 119 12.03 -1.78 16.19
CA ILE A 119 10.74 -2.50 16.15
C ILE A 119 10.92 -3.96 15.72
N TYR A 120 11.90 -4.24 14.85
CA TYR A 120 12.17 -5.58 14.30
C TYR A 120 13.39 -6.26 14.95
N ARG A 121 13.90 -5.72 16.06
CA ARG A 121 14.79 -6.43 17.00
C ARG A 121 13.91 -7.10 18.05
#